data_AF-A0A1P8FJY3-F1
#
_entry.id   AF-A0A1P8FJY3-F1
#
_cell.length_a   1.000
_cell.length_b   1.000
_cell.length_c   1.000
_cell.angle_alpha   90.00
_cell.angle_beta   90.00
_cell.angle_gamma   90.00
#
_symmetry.space_group_name_H-M   'P 1'
#
loop_
_entity.id
_entity.type
_entity.pdbx_description
1 polymer ?
#
loop_
_entity_poly.entity_id
_entity_poly.type
_entity_poly.pdbx_seq_one_letter_code
_entity_poly.pdbx_strand_id
1 'polypeptide(L)'
;MVRTIIFAVMLVSATATFGADRTTKVRELMEAQGLLAMFAQQMELGAQQGRAQANQMLDQMLSSLSPTPEFAARFRKASDNFIAALSAPWSAQDLVDQWAIAYGVEFTDQELDQLLKYYRSPLGKKDVLVTQTALPKLFAYLAERSKPIAESATRKYIADLDSIAKECNCRK
;
A
#
# COMPACT_ATOMS: atom_id res chain seq x y z
N MET A 1 18.55 18.90 69.84
CA MET A 1 18.76 17.71 69.00
C MET A 1 17.60 17.61 68.00
N VAL A 2 17.93 17.68 66.70
CA VAL A 2 17.27 17.09 65.50
C VAL A 2 15.73 17.02 65.52
N ARG A 3 14.92 17.85 64.83
CA ARG A 3 14.84 18.30 63.42
C ARG A 3 14.53 17.17 62.43
N THR A 4 13.24 16.83 62.25
CA THR A 4 12.78 16.05 61.09
C THR A 4 11.40 16.55 60.63
N ILE A 5 11.40 17.36 59.57
CA ILE A 5 10.22 17.72 58.79
C ILE A 5 10.14 16.67 57.67
N ILE A 6 9.08 15.88 57.64
CA ILE A 6 8.82 14.90 56.58
C ILE A 6 8.16 15.65 55.42
N PHE A 7 8.96 15.99 54.40
CA PHE A 7 8.46 16.46 53.11
C PHE A 7 8.10 15.23 52.27
N ALA A 8 6.80 14.92 52.17
CA ALA A 8 6.29 13.94 51.22
C ALA A 8 6.31 14.56 49.81
N VAL A 9 7.30 14.18 49.01
CA VAL A 9 7.37 14.52 47.59
C VAL A 9 6.42 13.57 46.84
N MET A 10 5.24 14.06 46.47
CA MET A 10 4.40 13.41 45.46
C MET A 10 5.01 13.67 44.08
N LEU A 11 5.79 12.72 43.57
CA LEU A 11 6.05 12.63 42.13
C LEU A 11 4.76 12.10 41.47
N VAL A 12 3.94 13.01 40.95
CA VAL A 12 2.84 12.64 40.05
C VAL A 12 3.43 12.39 38.67
N SER A 13 3.50 11.12 38.29
CA SER A 13 3.90 10.64 36.97
C SER A 13 2.89 11.09 35.91
N ALA A 14 3.16 12.22 35.24
CA ALA A 14 2.35 12.76 34.15
C ALA A 14 2.80 12.31 32.76
N THR A 15 3.09 11.02 32.56
CA THR A 15 3.64 10.51 31.28
C THR A 15 2.59 10.00 30.28
N ALA A 16 1.29 10.09 30.58
CA ALA A 16 0.25 9.48 29.73
C ALA A 16 -0.36 10.42 28.66
N THR A 17 -0.12 11.73 28.71
CA THR A 17 -0.73 12.70 27.77
C THR A 17 0.12 13.03 26.54
N PHE A 18 1.43 12.78 26.58
CA PHE A 18 2.35 13.10 25.46
C PHE A 18 2.19 12.18 24.25
N GLY A 19 1.88 10.89 24.45
CA GLY A 19 1.76 9.92 23.36
C GLY A 19 0.55 10.17 22.46
N ALA A 20 -0.60 10.53 23.05
CA ALA A 20 -1.84 10.75 22.32
C ALA A 20 -1.79 12.02 21.44
N ASP A 21 -1.12 13.08 21.92
CA ASP A 21 -0.93 14.33 21.18
C ASP A 21 -0.03 14.11 19.94
N ARG A 22 1.07 13.38 20.11
CA ARG A 22 2.01 13.09 19.02
C ARG A 22 1.40 12.22 17.92
N THR A 23 0.72 11.13 18.27
CA THR A 23 0.04 10.28 17.26
C THR A 23 -0.98 11.08 16.47
N THR A 24 -1.70 11.99 17.14
CA THR A 24 -2.66 12.89 16.48
C THR A 24 -1.96 13.83 15.50
N LYS A 25 -0.86 14.47 15.91
CA LYS A 25 -0.06 15.35 15.02
C LYS A 25 0.45 14.62 13.78
N VAL A 26 0.95 13.39 13.94
CA VAL A 26 1.44 12.62 12.80
C VAL A 26 0.29 12.22 11.87
N ARG A 27 -0.88 11.86 12.41
CA ARG A 27 -2.08 11.61 11.59
C ARG A 27 -2.47 12.86 10.79
N GLU A 28 -2.57 14.02 11.44
CA GLU A 28 -2.87 15.29 10.78
C GLU A 28 -1.84 15.62 9.68
N LEU A 29 -0.57 15.30 9.92
CA LEU A 29 0.50 15.50 8.95
C LEU A 29 0.30 14.61 7.72
N MET A 30 -0.05 13.34 7.91
CA MET A 30 -0.31 12.41 6.81
C MET A 30 -1.54 12.80 5.99
N GLU A 31 -2.59 13.26 6.65
CA GLU A 31 -3.76 13.83 5.98
C GLU A 31 -3.38 15.06 5.15
N ALA A 32 -2.59 15.96 5.73
CA ALA A 32 -2.12 17.17 5.04
C ALA A 32 -1.23 16.85 3.83
N GLN A 33 -0.49 15.74 3.87
CA GLN A 33 0.30 15.22 2.75
C GLN A 33 -0.55 14.48 1.70
N GLY A 34 -1.82 14.19 1.99
CA GLY A 34 -2.72 13.46 1.10
C GLY A 34 -2.46 11.95 1.04
N LEU A 35 -1.76 11.38 2.02
CA LEU A 35 -1.41 9.95 2.03
C LEU A 35 -2.64 9.04 2.20
N LEU A 36 -3.66 9.48 2.95
CA LEU A 36 -4.90 8.72 3.11
C LEU A 36 -5.59 8.46 1.76
N ALA A 37 -5.77 9.52 0.97
CA ALA A 37 -6.38 9.41 -0.36
C ALA A 37 -5.52 8.55 -1.30
N MET A 38 -4.20 8.69 -1.22
CA MET A 38 -3.27 7.87 -2.00
C MET A 38 -3.39 6.38 -1.64
N PHE A 39 -3.39 6.01 -0.36
CA PHE A 39 -3.52 4.62 0.06
C PHE A 39 -4.89 4.04 -0.30
N ALA A 40 -5.97 4.80 -0.11
CA ALA A 40 -7.30 4.37 -0.53
C ALA A 40 -7.35 4.08 -2.05
N GLN A 41 -6.76 4.97 -2.85
CA GLN A 41 -6.67 4.77 -4.30
C GLN A 41 -5.82 3.54 -4.67
N GLN A 42 -4.69 3.32 -4.00
CA GLN A 42 -3.82 2.16 -4.27
C GLN A 42 -4.49 0.84 -3.88
N MET A 43 -5.23 0.80 -2.77
CA MET A 43 -6.00 -0.38 -2.37
C MET A 43 -7.08 -0.72 -3.40
N GLU A 44 -7.82 0.28 -3.87
CA GLU A 44 -8.86 0.09 -4.89
C GLU A 44 -8.26 -0.38 -6.23
N LEU A 45 -7.19 0.27 -6.69
CA LEU A 45 -6.47 -0.14 -7.90
C LEU A 45 -5.94 -1.57 -7.78
N GLY A 46 -5.36 -1.93 -6.64
CA GLY A 46 -4.87 -3.28 -6.37
C GLY A 46 -5.99 -4.32 -6.41
N ALA A 47 -7.14 -4.02 -5.79
CA ALA A 47 -8.31 -4.91 -5.81
C ALA A 47 -8.84 -5.12 -7.24
N GLN A 48 -8.95 -4.04 -8.02
CA GLN A 48 -9.38 -4.11 -9.42
C GLN A 48 -8.41 -4.91 -10.29
N GLN A 49 -7.10 -4.65 -10.18
CA GLN A 49 -6.07 -5.37 -10.92
C GLN A 49 -6.03 -6.86 -10.55
N GLY A 50 -6.12 -7.18 -9.26
CA GLY A 50 -6.17 -8.56 -8.77
C GLY A 50 -7.39 -9.32 -9.31
N ARG A 51 -8.58 -8.70 -9.28
CA ARG A 51 -9.80 -9.29 -9.87
C ARG A 51 -9.65 -9.50 -11.38
N ALA A 52 -9.09 -8.53 -12.10
CA ALA A 52 -8.86 -8.66 -13.54
C ALA A 52 -7.91 -9.82 -13.87
N GLN A 53 -6.80 -9.94 -13.13
CA GLN A 53 -5.83 -11.01 -13.31
C GLN A 53 -6.42 -12.39 -12.98
N ALA A 54 -7.15 -12.51 -11.87
CA ALA A 54 -7.82 -13.75 -11.49
C ALA A 54 -8.83 -14.21 -12.56
N ASN A 55 -9.62 -13.27 -13.10
CA ASN A 55 -10.56 -13.57 -14.19
C ASN A 55 -9.84 -14.03 -15.46
N GLN A 56 -8.73 -13.38 -15.83
CA GLN A 56 -7.93 -13.79 -16.99
C GLN A 56 -7.38 -15.22 -16.82
N MET A 57 -6.84 -15.54 -15.64
CA MET A 57 -6.35 -16.90 -15.35
C MET A 57 -7.49 -17.93 -15.38
N LEU A 58 -8.65 -17.58 -14.85
CA LEU A 58 -9.82 -18.44 -14.89
C LEU A 58 -10.28 -18.70 -16.34
N ASP A 59 -10.37 -17.67 -17.17
CA ASP A 59 -10.78 -17.82 -18.56
C ASP A 59 -9.78 -18.71 -19.34
N GLN A 60 -8.48 -18.56 -19.09
CA GLN A 60 -7.45 -19.46 -19.64
C GLN A 60 -7.68 -20.92 -19.21
N MET A 61 -7.93 -21.16 -17.92
CA MET A 61 -8.23 -22.50 -17.42
C MET A 61 -9.51 -23.09 -18.03
N LEU A 62 -10.59 -22.30 -18.09
CA LEU A 62 -11.87 -22.73 -18.66
C LEU A 62 -11.77 -23.07 -20.14
N SER A 63 -10.98 -22.30 -20.91
CA SER A 63 -10.73 -22.62 -22.33
C SER A 63 -10.00 -23.95 -22.52
N SER A 64 -9.06 -24.29 -21.63
CA SER A 64 -8.35 -25.57 -21.67
C SER A 64 -9.24 -26.75 -21.24
N LEU A 65 -10.16 -26.54 -20.29
CA LEU A 65 -11.02 -27.60 -19.75
C LEU A 65 -12.31 -27.81 -20.54
N SER A 66 -12.76 -26.80 -21.28
CA SER A 66 -14.04 -26.79 -22.02
C SER A 66 -15.23 -27.34 -21.20
N PRO A 67 -15.50 -26.81 -19.99
CA PRO A 67 -16.55 -27.35 -19.13
C PRO A 67 -17.95 -27.02 -19.66
N THR A 68 -18.95 -27.78 -19.20
CA THR A 68 -20.36 -27.43 -19.46
C THR A 68 -20.71 -26.07 -18.81
N PRO A 69 -21.78 -25.38 -19.26
CA PRO A 69 -22.19 -24.10 -18.67
C PRO A 69 -22.41 -24.16 -17.15
N GLU A 70 -22.93 -25.28 -16.64
CA GLU A 70 -23.12 -25.49 -15.20
C GLU A 70 -21.78 -25.48 -14.44
N PHE A 71 -20.79 -26.25 -14.91
CA PHE A 71 -19.48 -26.29 -14.27
C PHE A 71 -18.71 -24.98 -14.45
N ALA A 72 -18.81 -24.32 -15.60
CA ALA A 72 -18.25 -22.98 -15.83
C ALA A 72 -18.77 -21.96 -14.80
N ALA A 73 -20.08 -21.98 -14.51
CA ALA A 73 -20.67 -21.12 -13.49
C ALA A 73 -20.13 -21.44 -12.07
N ARG A 74 -19.94 -22.73 -11.75
CA ARG A 74 -19.34 -23.15 -10.46
C ARG A 74 -17.90 -22.68 -10.30
N PHE A 75 -17.09 -22.75 -11.36
CA PHE A 75 -15.72 -22.23 -11.35
C PHE A 75 -15.69 -20.71 -11.15
N ARG A 76 -16.55 -19.95 -11.87
CA ARG A 76 -16.67 -18.50 -11.69
C ARG A 76 -17.06 -18.14 -10.26
N LYS A 77 -18.05 -18.83 -9.69
CA LYS A 77 -18.46 -18.63 -8.28
C LYS A 77 -17.33 -18.92 -7.30
N ALA A 78 -16.54 -19.97 -7.53
CA ALA A 78 -15.39 -20.28 -6.68
C ALA A 78 -14.32 -19.17 -6.75
N SER A 79 -14.07 -18.62 -7.94
CA SER A 79 -13.16 -17.48 -8.13
C SER A 79 -13.67 -16.22 -7.44
N ASP A 80 -14.96 -15.88 -7.57
CA ASP A 80 -15.56 -14.74 -6.87
C ASP A 80 -15.45 -14.89 -5.34
N ASN A 81 -15.70 -16.08 -4.81
CA ASN A 81 -15.54 -16.37 -3.39
C ASN A 81 -14.07 -16.19 -2.94
N PHE A 82 -13.11 -16.66 -3.74
CA PHE A 82 -11.69 -16.49 -3.47
C PHE A 82 -11.28 -15.01 -3.45
N ILE A 83 -11.70 -14.24 -4.46
CA ILE A 83 -11.43 -12.79 -4.54
C ILE A 83 -12.05 -12.06 -3.34
N ALA A 84 -13.29 -12.40 -2.97
CA ALA A 84 -13.92 -11.83 -1.79
C ALA A 84 -13.15 -12.15 -0.50
N ALA A 85 -12.66 -13.39 -0.36
CA ALA A 85 -11.85 -13.81 0.79
C ALA A 85 -10.48 -13.11 0.86
N LEU A 86 -9.96 -12.60 -0.25
CA LEU A 86 -8.72 -11.81 -0.30
C LEU A 86 -8.91 -10.34 0.06
N SER A 87 -10.15 -9.89 0.28
CA SER A 87 -10.40 -8.50 0.65
C SER A 87 -9.69 -8.19 1.96
N ALA A 88 -8.91 -7.11 1.97
CA ALA A 88 -8.16 -6.69 3.14
C ALA A 88 -9.12 -6.41 4.32
N PRO A 89 -8.87 -6.96 5.52
CA PRO A 89 -9.70 -6.67 6.68
C PRO A 89 -9.38 -5.32 7.32
N TRP A 90 -8.45 -4.56 6.74
CA TRP A 90 -8.01 -3.23 7.18
C TRP A 90 -8.35 -2.18 6.13
N SER A 91 -8.58 -0.96 6.61
CA SER A 91 -8.86 0.24 5.84
C SER A 91 -7.60 1.05 5.54
N ALA A 92 -7.71 2.05 4.66
CA ALA A 92 -6.64 3.02 4.45
C ALA A 92 -6.31 3.80 5.75
N GLN A 93 -7.29 3.98 6.64
CA GLN A 93 -7.06 4.62 7.93
C GLN A 93 -6.17 3.76 8.85
N ASP A 94 -6.36 2.44 8.85
CA ASP A 94 -5.52 1.53 9.62
C ASP A 94 -4.06 1.59 9.15
N LEU A 95 -3.84 1.71 7.84
CA LEU A 95 -2.50 1.89 7.27
C LEU A 95 -1.87 3.23 7.68
N VAL A 96 -2.65 4.32 7.67
CA VAL A 96 -2.22 5.64 8.13
C VAL A 96 -1.85 5.59 9.62
N ASP A 97 -2.66 4.95 10.46
CA ASP A 97 -2.38 4.85 11.90
C ASP A 97 -1.10 4.04 12.18
N GLN A 98 -0.87 2.93 11.47
CA GLN A 98 0.37 2.16 11.59
C GLN A 98 1.59 2.94 11.08
N TRP A 99 1.44 3.62 9.95
CA TRP A 99 2.51 4.49 9.43
C TRP A 99 2.82 5.63 10.39
N ALA A 100 1.81 6.23 11.01
CA ALA A 100 2.00 7.34 11.95
C ALA A 100 2.85 6.92 13.16
N ILE A 101 2.71 5.68 13.61
CA ILE A 101 3.57 5.10 14.64
C ILE A 101 5.02 4.99 14.13
N ALA A 102 5.22 4.38 12.96
CA ALA A 102 6.56 4.12 12.41
C ALA A 102 7.30 5.38 11.95
N TYR A 103 6.59 6.36 11.39
CA TYR A 103 7.16 7.62 10.90
C TYR A 103 7.34 8.63 12.02
N GLY A 104 6.38 8.68 12.94
CA GLY A 104 6.35 9.67 14.01
C GLY A 104 7.49 9.54 15.03
N VAL A 105 8.10 8.36 15.17
CA VAL A 105 9.22 8.16 16.13
C VAL A 105 10.51 8.87 15.70
N GLU A 106 10.67 9.15 14.40
CA GLU A 106 11.91 9.72 13.84
C GLU A 106 11.98 11.26 13.94
N PHE A 107 10.90 11.92 14.35
CA PHE A 107 10.82 13.38 14.43
C PHE A 107 10.56 13.85 15.85
N THR A 108 11.16 14.95 16.27
CA THR A 108 10.74 15.64 17.49
C THR A 108 9.37 16.30 17.29
N ASP A 109 8.66 16.59 18.39
CA ASP A 109 7.34 17.25 18.30
C ASP A 109 7.44 18.63 17.63
N GLN A 110 8.56 19.33 17.82
CA GLN A 110 8.82 20.63 17.18
C GLN A 110 9.02 20.49 15.67
N GLU A 111 9.65 19.43 15.19
CA GLU A 111 9.79 19.14 13.76
C GLU A 111 8.45 18.76 13.15
N LEU A 112 7.64 17.95 13.85
CA LEU A 112 6.28 17.62 13.42
C LEU A 112 5.42 18.89 13.29
N ASP A 113 5.51 19.82 14.23
CA ASP A 113 4.80 21.11 14.18
C ASP A 113 5.26 21.97 12.99
N GLN A 114 6.55 21.97 12.67
CA GLN A 114 7.09 22.68 11.50
C GLN A 114 6.60 22.07 10.19
N LEU A 115 6.59 20.74 10.08
CA LEU A 115 6.06 20.01 8.92
C LEU A 115 4.57 20.29 8.74
N LEU A 116 3.78 20.21 9.81
CA LEU A 116 2.35 20.56 9.80
C LEU A 116 2.12 21.99 9.33
N LYS A 117 2.91 22.95 9.84
CA LYS A 117 2.84 24.35 9.41
C LYS A 117 3.12 24.49 7.91
N TYR A 118 4.13 23.79 7.40
CA TYR A 118 4.44 23.77 5.97
C TYR A 118 3.28 23.21 5.14
N TYR A 119 2.82 21.98 5.42
CA TYR A 119 1.77 21.34 4.63
C TYR A 119 0.41 22.03 4.75
N ARG A 120 0.16 22.78 5.84
CA ARG A 120 -1.03 23.64 5.97
C ARG A 120 -0.92 24.96 5.20
N SER A 121 0.28 25.41 4.85
CA SER A 121 0.50 26.64 4.09
C SER A 121 -0.04 26.55 2.66
N PRO A 122 -0.33 27.68 1.99
CA PRO A 122 -0.73 27.67 0.58
C PRO A 122 0.29 26.97 -0.34
N LEU A 123 1.59 27.10 -0.04
CA LEU A 123 2.64 26.45 -0.81
C LEU A 123 2.65 24.93 -0.61
N GLY A 124 2.56 24.46 0.63
CA GLY A 124 2.52 23.02 0.93
C GLY A 124 1.29 22.32 0.35
N LYS A 125 0.12 22.95 0.42
CA LYS A 125 -1.09 22.44 -0.25
C LYS A 125 -0.92 22.36 -1.76
N LYS A 126 -0.28 23.36 -2.38
CA LYS A 126 0.03 23.34 -3.81
C LYS A 126 1.01 22.22 -4.15
N ASP A 127 2.04 22.03 -3.34
CA ASP A 127 3.04 20.96 -3.52
C ASP A 127 2.39 19.57 -3.55
N VAL A 128 1.51 19.28 -2.58
CA VAL A 128 0.75 18.03 -2.51
C VAL A 128 -0.11 17.82 -3.77
N LEU A 129 -0.89 18.83 -4.17
CA LEU A 129 -1.76 18.74 -5.36
C LEU A 129 -0.96 18.55 -6.66
N VAL A 130 0.15 19.28 -6.80
CA VAL A 130 1.03 19.15 -7.97
C VAL A 130 1.66 17.77 -7.99
N THR A 131 2.14 17.26 -6.86
CA THR A 131 2.73 15.91 -6.74
C THR A 131 1.73 14.82 -7.10
N GLN A 132 0.50 14.89 -6.57
CA GLN A 132 -0.59 13.97 -6.91
C GLN A 132 -0.93 13.96 -8.40
N THR A 133 -0.71 15.08 -9.10
CA THR A 133 -0.95 15.18 -10.55
C THR A 133 0.27 14.79 -11.39
N ALA A 134 1.48 15.06 -10.91
CA ALA A 134 2.72 14.85 -11.65
C ALA A 134 3.21 13.40 -11.56
N LEU A 135 3.10 12.78 -10.38
CA LEU A 135 3.64 11.45 -10.14
C LEU A 135 2.97 10.36 -11.01
N PRO A 136 1.64 10.35 -11.22
CA PRO A 136 1.02 9.41 -12.16
C PRO A 136 1.50 9.57 -13.60
N LYS A 137 1.77 10.82 -14.04
CA LYS A 137 2.31 11.09 -15.38
C LYS A 137 3.73 10.55 -15.53
N LEU A 138 4.56 10.69 -14.49
CA LEU A 138 5.90 10.09 -14.46
C LEU A 138 5.82 8.56 -14.55
N PHE A 139 4.94 7.93 -13.76
CA PHE A 139 4.78 6.47 -13.81
C PHE A 139 4.25 5.98 -15.15
N ALA A 140 3.31 6.70 -15.78
CA ALA A 140 2.85 6.37 -17.12
C ALA A 140 3.99 6.45 -18.15
N TYR A 141 4.83 7.49 -18.08
CA TYR A 141 6.01 7.64 -18.93
C TYR A 141 7.01 6.49 -18.75
N LEU A 142 7.24 6.05 -17.51
CA LEU A 142 8.13 4.94 -17.19
C LEU A 142 7.56 3.60 -17.65
N ALA A 143 6.26 3.37 -17.47
CA ALA A 143 5.58 2.17 -17.91
C ALA A 143 5.67 2.01 -19.44
N GLU A 144 5.40 3.08 -20.19
CA GLU A 144 5.48 3.07 -21.65
C GLU A 144 6.89 2.72 -22.15
N ARG A 145 7.94 3.26 -21.52
CA ARG A 145 9.33 2.92 -21.87
C ARG A 145 9.74 1.52 -21.45
N SER A 146 9.17 1.02 -20.36
CA SER A 146 9.51 -0.31 -19.84
C SER A 146 8.84 -1.42 -20.64
N LYS A 147 7.70 -1.16 -21.27
CA LYS A 147 6.93 -2.14 -22.06
C LYS A 147 7.76 -2.86 -23.14
N PRO A 148 8.42 -2.18 -24.10
CA PRO A 148 9.20 -2.88 -25.12
C PRO A 148 10.39 -3.65 -24.55
N ILE A 149 10.98 -3.16 -23.45
CA ILE A 149 12.08 -3.84 -22.74
C ILE A 149 11.58 -5.16 -22.14
N ALA A 150 10.47 -5.10 -21.41
CA ALA A 150 9.85 -6.27 -20.80
C ALA A 150 9.39 -7.30 -21.84
N GLU A 151 8.78 -6.85 -22.94
CA GLU A 151 8.38 -7.73 -24.05
C GLU A 151 9.57 -8.44 -24.69
N SER A 152 10.67 -7.71 -24.93
CA SER A 152 11.90 -8.28 -25.49
C SER A 152 12.52 -9.32 -24.55
N ALA A 153 12.66 -8.98 -23.28
CA ALA A 153 13.19 -9.90 -22.26
C ALA A 153 12.31 -11.15 -22.09
N THR A 154 10.98 -11.00 -22.13
CA THR A 154 10.03 -12.12 -22.04
C THR A 154 10.17 -13.06 -23.23
N ARG A 155 10.27 -12.53 -24.45
CA ARG A 155 10.50 -13.36 -25.65
C ARG A 155 11.80 -14.13 -25.56
N LYS A 156 12.88 -13.49 -25.11
CA LYS A 156 14.17 -14.16 -24.90
C LYS A 156 14.06 -15.27 -23.85
N TYR A 157 13.44 -14.98 -22.71
CA TYR A 157 13.25 -15.97 -21.64
C TYR A 157 12.48 -17.20 -22.12
N ILE A 158 11.39 -17.02 -22.87
CA ILE A 158 10.62 -18.13 -23.46
C ILE A 158 11.48 -18.95 -24.42
N ALA A 159 12.24 -18.29 -25.30
CA ALA A 159 13.13 -18.97 -26.25
C ALA A 159 14.21 -19.80 -25.54
N ASP A 160 14.80 -19.25 -24.47
CA ASP A 160 15.80 -19.94 -23.66
C ASP A 160 15.18 -21.19 -22.98
N LEU A 161 13.96 -21.07 -22.41
CA LEU A 161 13.24 -22.20 -21.81
C LEU A 161 12.88 -23.29 -22.83
N ASP A 162 12.41 -22.90 -24.02
CA ASP A 162 12.10 -23.87 -25.08
C ASP A 162 13.37 -24.60 -25.58
N SER A 163 14.53 -23.94 -25.59
CA SER A 163 15.82 -24.61 -25.88
C SER A 163 16.13 -25.66 -24.82
N ILE A 164 16.08 -25.28 -23.54
CA ILE A 164 16.34 -26.19 -22.41
C ILE A 164 15.37 -27.38 -22.43
N ALA A 165 14.08 -27.13 -22.71
CA ALA A 165 13.07 -28.20 -22.77
C ALA A 165 13.36 -29.22 -23.87
N LYS A 166 13.88 -28.77 -25.02
CA LYS A 166 14.33 -29.64 -26.12
C LYS A 166 15.58 -30.42 -25.74
N GLU A 167 16.55 -29.76 -25.11
CA GLU A 167 17.81 -30.38 -24.66
C GLU A 167 17.56 -31.46 -23.60
N CYS A 168 16.63 -31.25 -22.68
CA CYS A 168 16.34 -32.20 -21.61
C CYS A 168 15.40 -33.36 -22.00
N ASN A 169 14.82 -33.35 -23.21
CA ASN A 169 13.76 -34.26 -23.64
C ASN A 169 12.56 -34.33 -22.66
N CYS A 170 12.27 -33.22 -21.97
CA CYS A 170 11.24 -33.18 -20.94
C CYS A 170 9.81 -33.16 -21.51
N ARG A 171 9.65 -32.83 -22.80
CA ARG A 171 8.39 -32.98 -23.53
C ARG A 171 8.39 -34.35 -24.22
N LYS A 172 7.67 -35.32 -23.63
CA LYS A 172 7.23 -36.53 -24.33
C LYS A 172 5.94 -36.26 -25.08
#